data_AF-A0A816NLT6-F1
#
_entry.id   AF-A0A816NLT6-F1
#
_cell.length_a   1.000
_cell.length_b   1.000
_cell.length_c   1.000
_cell.angle_alpha   90.00
_cell.angle_beta   90.00
_cell.angle_gamma   90.00
#
_symmetry.space_group_name_H-M   'P 1'
#
loop_
_entity.id
_entity.type
_entity.pdbx_description
1 polymer ?
#
loop_
_entity_poly.entity_id
_entity_poly.type
_entity_poly.pdbx_seq_one_letter_code
_entity_poly.pdbx_strand_id
1 'polypeptide(L)'
;MTSSIVVKLISDNSIYPDLQIQTTDSNSLTYLIVGRNEQSKIKSTRCARQQVCLHIENDQVYIKQLGTNPSFINHSPIKTEDKQIVNDGDKLHLLENEHCYTVRIECSNISSKLMKSSSPTKPTLKRQNTEEKDNEAACKKQKSSMNNIEQQEEKDVSDSEESRALWIQQQLYAMQSNVNQTSSSSKPSNPMKKSNSNSEDLWEIPCDGLEVFTSKGVISSEKIAAFDMDGTIILTKSGKVHPVDENDWRIGFDTCFKKFKQLCIDNYKIVVFTNQRGLMKATSTDHFRKKIQYIQQKLNVPLQVFIAIHPGRYRKPCTGSWSLLESKYNDDTIIDKSKSFYVGDAAGRPDKWRAKAKKDHSSADRLFAMNLGLRFYTPEEYFLGLSKALHEMPKFDPKSLRSIQSLLEPTTAKLTSDKTEIIVMCGLPASGKSWFVKKHIVPHQYEYVNRDEVGTWQTCVKMTEMAISKQKSVIVDNTNIDTESRQRYIEVAKKFNVPCRCFVMNVTVEHTKHNNLFRHMIGTDKAHKDVNEIVILGANKRYIKPSMDEGFSEIVMVNMQPTFDDANVEQLYYQYILDK
;
A
#
# COMPACT_ATOMS: atom_id res chain seq x y z
N MET A 1 13.32 -34.89 -34.38
CA MET A 1 12.05 -34.85 -35.14
C MET A 1 11.28 -33.65 -34.62
N THR A 2 10.64 -32.84 -35.45
CA THR A 2 9.73 -31.80 -34.95
C THR A 2 8.36 -32.45 -34.73
N SER A 3 8.08 -32.82 -33.49
CA SER A 3 6.70 -33.00 -33.02
C SER A 3 6.01 -31.63 -33.12
N SER A 4 4.83 -31.58 -33.73
CA SER A 4 3.91 -30.47 -33.48
C SER A 4 2.75 -30.98 -32.64
N ILE A 5 2.48 -30.27 -31.55
CA ILE A 5 1.43 -30.58 -30.59
C ILE A 5 0.40 -29.47 -30.67
N VAL A 6 -0.85 -29.84 -30.93
CA VAL A 6 -2.01 -28.95 -30.85
C VAL A 6 -2.84 -29.39 -29.65
N VAL A 7 -3.02 -28.51 -28.67
CA VAL A 7 -3.97 -28.72 -27.57
C VAL A 7 -5.21 -27.89 -27.86
N LYS A 8 -6.36 -28.54 -27.88
CA LYS A 8 -7.68 -27.93 -28.04
C LYS A 8 -8.47 -28.10 -26.75
N LEU A 9 -9.17 -27.06 -26.35
CA LEU A 9 -10.17 -27.08 -25.29
C LEU A 9 -11.52 -26.99 -25.97
N ILE A 10 -12.17 -28.13 -26.17
CA ILE A 10 -13.50 -28.20 -26.79
C ILE A 10 -14.52 -27.89 -25.70
N SER A 11 -15.42 -26.92 -25.92
CA SER A 11 -16.40 -26.61 -24.89
C SER A 11 -17.53 -27.63 -24.86
N ASP A 12 -17.88 -28.09 -23.66
CA ASP A 12 -19.06 -28.93 -23.42
C ASP A 12 -20.38 -28.11 -23.53
N ASN A 13 -20.31 -26.80 -23.82
CA ASN A 13 -21.45 -25.91 -23.92
C ASN A 13 -21.28 -24.92 -25.09
N SER A 14 -22.20 -24.93 -26.05
CA SER A 14 -22.17 -24.15 -27.30
C SER A 14 -22.20 -22.62 -27.14
N ILE A 15 -22.33 -22.10 -25.91
CA ILE A 15 -22.21 -20.67 -25.58
C ILE A 15 -20.74 -20.22 -25.53
N TYR A 16 -19.80 -21.11 -25.23
CA TYR A 16 -18.36 -20.81 -25.18
C TYR A 16 -17.67 -21.40 -26.41
N PRO A 17 -16.78 -20.65 -27.10
CA PRO A 17 -16.04 -21.17 -28.23
C PRO A 17 -14.91 -22.11 -27.78
N ASP A 18 -14.54 -23.02 -28.65
CA ASP A 18 -13.35 -23.84 -28.50
C ASP A 18 -12.09 -22.95 -28.52
N LEU A 19 -11.12 -23.29 -27.68
CA LEU A 19 -9.83 -22.60 -27.58
C LEU A 19 -8.72 -23.54 -28.03
N GLN A 20 -7.64 -23.02 -28.63
CA GLN A 20 -6.51 -23.85 -29.04
C GLN A 20 -5.16 -23.17 -28.86
N ILE A 21 -4.14 -24.00 -28.68
CA ILE A 21 -2.72 -23.66 -28.64
C ILE A 21 -1.97 -24.69 -29.49
N GLN A 22 -1.02 -24.22 -30.28
CA GLN A 22 -0.16 -25.07 -31.11
C GLN A 22 1.30 -24.69 -30.88
N THR A 23 2.17 -25.68 -30.75
CA THR A 23 3.62 -25.51 -30.90
C THR A 23 4.16 -26.34 -32.07
N THR A 24 5.21 -25.83 -32.72
CA THR A 24 5.98 -26.48 -33.79
C THR A 24 7.44 -26.76 -33.39
N ASP A 25 7.83 -26.37 -32.18
CA ASP A 25 9.14 -26.66 -31.57
C ASP A 25 8.91 -26.92 -30.07
N SER A 26 9.20 -28.14 -29.61
CA SER A 26 9.02 -28.55 -28.21
C SER A 26 9.95 -27.83 -27.21
N ASN A 27 10.93 -27.05 -27.69
CA ASN A 27 11.72 -26.11 -26.87
C ASN A 27 11.10 -24.71 -26.77
N SER A 28 10.07 -24.39 -27.56
CA SER A 28 9.43 -23.08 -27.58
C SER A 28 8.28 -23.01 -26.56
N LEU A 29 8.53 -22.26 -25.47
CA LEU A 29 7.63 -22.17 -24.31
C LEU A 29 6.34 -21.41 -24.68
N THR A 30 5.36 -22.17 -25.14
CA THR A 30 4.05 -21.67 -25.61
C THR A 30 3.00 -21.92 -24.53
N TYR A 31 2.13 -20.94 -24.27
CA TYR A 31 1.13 -21.01 -23.22
C TYR A 31 -0.24 -20.42 -23.64
N LEU A 32 -1.30 -20.89 -22.99
CA LEU A 32 -2.70 -20.50 -23.20
C LEU A 32 -3.33 -20.14 -21.85
N ILE A 33 -3.77 -18.89 -21.70
CA ILE A 33 -4.41 -18.41 -20.48
C ILE A 33 -5.93 -18.37 -20.69
N VAL A 34 -6.66 -19.12 -19.88
CA VAL A 34 -8.12 -19.25 -19.95
C VAL A 34 -8.73 -18.62 -18.69
N GLY A 35 -9.84 -17.90 -18.84
CA GLY A 35 -10.53 -17.19 -17.76
C GLY A 35 -11.64 -16.28 -18.29
N ARG A 36 -12.10 -15.32 -17.49
CA ARG A 36 -13.03 -14.23 -17.88
C ARG A 36 -12.37 -13.27 -18.88
N ASN A 37 -12.34 -13.65 -20.15
CA ASN A 37 -11.68 -12.90 -21.23
C ASN A 37 -12.47 -12.96 -22.55
N GLU A 38 -12.04 -12.19 -23.56
CA GLU A 38 -12.74 -12.12 -24.85
C GLU A 38 -12.64 -13.39 -25.70
N GLN A 39 -11.68 -14.27 -25.44
CA GLN A 39 -11.51 -15.52 -26.18
C GLN A 39 -12.53 -16.56 -25.69
N SER A 40 -12.59 -16.83 -24.39
CA SER A 40 -13.53 -17.80 -23.79
C SER A 40 -15.00 -17.37 -23.80
N LYS A 41 -15.28 -16.07 -24.01
CA LYS A 41 -16.58 -15.41 -23.83
C LYS A 41 -17.18 -15.52 -22.42
N ILE A 42 -16.42 -16.02 -21.43
CA ILE A 42 -16.87 -16.14 -20.04
C ILE A 42 -17.05 -14.74 -19.43
N LYS A 43 -18.25 -14.47 -18.91
CA LYS A 43 -18.62 -13.20 -18.26
C LYS A 43 -18.70 -13.28 -16.73
N SER A 44 -18.77 -14.48 -16.16
CA SER A 44 -18.94 -14.73 -14.72
C SER A 44 -17.82 -14.10 -13.88
N THR A 45 -18.16 -13.23 -12.93
CA THR A 45 -17.23 -12.54 -12.01
C THR A 45 -16.42 -13.51 -11.17
N ARG A 46 -17.02 -14.64 -10.77
CA ARG A 46 -16.36 -15.74 -10.06
C ARG A 46 -15.16 -16.31 -10.83
N CYS A 47 -15.13 -16.21 -12.15
CA CYS A 47 -14.00 -16.65 -12.98
C CYS A 47 -12.99 -15.49 -13.11
N ALA A 48 -11.74 -15.71 -12.69
CA ALA A 48 -10.68 -14.72 -12.82
C ALA A 48 -10.38 -14.42 -14.30
N ARG A 49 -9.92 -13.21 -14.63
CA ARG A 49 -9.53 -12.85 -16.01
C ARG A 49 -8.44 -13.78 -16.57
N GLN A 50 -7.62 -14.32 -15.67
CA GLN A 50 -6.67 -15.41 -15.89
C GLN A 50 -6.97 -16.46 -14.80
N GLN A 51 -7.71 -17.51 -15.14
CA GLN A 51 -8.20 -18.52 -14.20
C GLN A 51 -7.28 -19.73 -14.16
N VAL A 52 -6.82 -20.19 -15.33
CA VAL A 52 -5.80 -21.23 -15.49
C VAL A 52 -4.83 -20.86 -16.61
N CYS A 53 -3.63 -21.42 -16.58
CA CYS A 53 -2.66 -21.39 -17.66
C CYS A 53 -2.32 -22.83 -18.05
N LEU A 54 -2.51 -23.17 -19.32
CA LEU A 54 -1.97 -24.38 -19.94
C LEU A 54 -0.67 -24.04 -20.65
N HIS A 55 0.34 -24.90 -20.58
CA HIS A 55 1.58 -24.76 -21.35
C HIS A 55 2.13 -26.13 -21.74
N ILE A 56 2.91 -26.15 -22.84
CA ILE A 56 3.50 -27.37 -23.40
C ILE A 56 5.00 -27.37 -23.08
N GLU A 57 5.49 -28.45 -22.49
CA GLU A 57 6.88 -28.59 -22.02
C GLU A 57 7.29 -30.07 -22.09
N ASN A 58 8.41 -30.39 -22.74
CA ASN A 58 8.92 -31.77 -22.94
C ASN A 58 7.87 -32.75 -23.54
N ASP A 59 7.17 -32.31 -24.59
CA ASP A 59 6.05 -33.02 -25.24
C ASP A 59 4.85 -33.37 -24.30
N GLN A 60 4.81 -32.83 -23.07
CA GLN A 60 3.69 -32.96 -22.13
C GLN A 60 2.90 -31.66 -21.98
N VAL A 61 1.62 -31.76 -21.62
CA VAL A 61 0.73 -30.63 -21.35
C VAL A 61 0.58 -30.47 -19.84
N TYR A 62 0.90 -29.28 -19.35
CA TYR A 62 0.76 -28.93 -17.94
C TYR A 62 -0.28 -27.81 -17.78
N ILE A 63 -1.01 -27.86 -16.67
CA ILE A 63 -1.89 -26.78 -16.23
C ILE A 63 -1.46 -26.27 -14.85
N LYS A 64 -1.61 -24.97 -14.63
CA LYS A 64 -1.54 -24.33 -13.31
C LYS A 64 -2.72 -23.39 -13.12
N GLN A 65 -3.30 -23.39 -11.92
CA GLN A 65 -4.32 -22.41 -11.55
C GLN A 65 -3.67 -21.03 -11.32
N LEU A 66 -4.34 -19.98 -11.83
CA LEU A 66 -3.96 -18.57 -11.65
C LEU A 66 -5.06 -17.78 -10.91
N GLY A 67 -6.31 -18.25 -10.96
CA GLY A 67 -7.44 -17.62 -10.29
C GLY A 67 -7.50 -17.94 -8.78
N THR A 68 -8.18 -17.08 -8.04
CA THR A 68 -8.42 -17.23 -6.59
C THR A 68 -9.42 -18.36 -6.28
N ASN A 69 -10.48 -18.47 -7.06
CA ASN A 69 -11.46 -19.56 -6.96
C ASN A 69 -10.88 -20.86 -7.57
N PRO A 70 -11.20 -22.05 -7.04
CA PRO A 70 -10.65 -23.31 -7.51
C PRO A 70 -11.12 -23.69 -8.91
N SER A 71 -10.21 -24.25 -9.70
CA SER A 71 -10.48 -24.97 -10.96
C SER A 71 -10.20 -26.46 -10.77
N PHE A 72 -10.82 -27.30 -11.59
CA PHE A 72 -10.86 -28.75 -11.40
C PHE A 72 -10.54 -29.52 -12.69
N ILE A 73 -9.86 -30.65 -12.55
CA ILE A 73 -9.67 -31.65 -13.62
C ILE A 73 -10.42 -32.92 -13.18
N ASN A 74 -11.37 -33.40 -13.97
CA ASN A 74 -12.19 -34.58 -13.63
C ASN A 74 -12.78 -34.48 -12.21
N HIS A 75 -13.33 -33.31 -11.87
CA HIS A 75 -13.84 -32.92 -10.54
C HIS A 75 -12.81 -32.94 -9.38
N SER A 76 -11.52 -33.19 -9.63
CA SER A 76 -10.44 -33.06 -8.64
C SER A 76 -9.83 -31.65 -8.68
N PRO A 77 -9.67 -30.93 -7.55
CA PRO A 77 -9.19 -29.56 -7.54
C PRO A 77 -7.70 -29.46 -7.91
N ILE A 78 -7.37 -28.48 -8.75
CA ILE A 78 -5.98 -28.12 -9.10
C ILE A 78 -5.36 -27.42 -7.89
N LYS A 79 -4.16 -27.84 -7.49
CA LYS A 79 -3.41 -27.19 -6.41
C LYS A 79 -2.83 -25.86 -6.89
N THR A 80 -3.00 -24.79 -6.10
CA THR A 80 -2.61 -23.42 -6.47
C THR A 80 -1.10 -23.25 -6.72
N GLU A 81 -0.26 -24.00 -6.01
CA GLU A 81 1.20 -23.89 -6.12
C GLU A 81 1.81 -24.76 -7.24
N ASP A 82 1.28 -25.96 -7.46
CA ASP A 82 1.88 -26.99 -8.33
C ASP A 82 1.50 -26.82 -9.83
N LYS A 83 2.36 -27.33 -10.73
CA LYS A 83 1.97 -27.68 -12.11
C LYS A 83 1.39 -29.11 -12.09
N GLN A 84 0.22 -29.32 -12.71
CA GLN A 84 -0.38 -30.65 -12.87
C GLN A 84 -0.36 -31.07 -14.36
N ILE A 85 -0.09 -32.35 -14.65
CA ILE A 85 -0.15 -32.89 -16.02
C ILE A 85 -1.61 -33.09 -16.45
N VAL A 86 -1.91 -32.84 -17.72
CA VAL A 86 -3.22 -33.00 -18.35
C VAL A 86 -3.12 -33.94 -19.56
N ASN A 87 -4.13 -34.77 -19.75
CA ASN A 87 -4.18 -35.83 -20.76
C ASN A 87 -5.28 -35.56 -21.80
N ASP A 88 -5.27 -36.31 -22.91
CA ASP A 88 -6.38 -36.27 -23.86
C ASP A 88 -7.65 -36.85 -23.23
N GLY A 89 -8.77 -36.15 -23.36
CA GLY A 89 -10.06 -36.51 -22.80
C GLY A 89 -10.34 -36.01 -21.38
N ASP A 90 -9.36 -35.40 -20.69
CA ASP A 90 -9.57 -34.81 -19.36
C ASP A 90 -10.62 -33.66 -19.42
N LYS A 91 -11.46 -33.56 -18.40
CA LYS A 91 -12.46 -32.49 -18.25
C LYS A 91 -11.96 -31.38 -17.34
N LEU A 92 -11.68 -30.23 -17.93
CA LEU A 92 -11.29 -29.00 -17.24
C LEU A 92 -12.54 -28.17 -16.91
N HIS A 93 -12.83 -28.02 -15.62
CA HIS A 93 -13.84 -27.08 -15.13
C HIS A 93 -13.13 -25.85 -14.57
N LEU A 94 -13.39 -24.66 -15.12
CA LEU A 94 -12.72 -23.43 -14.69
C LEU A 94 -13.23 -22.94 -13.32
N LEU A 95 -14.44 -23.33 -12.94
CA LEU A 95 -15.05 -23.18 -11.62
C LEU A 95 -15.75 -24.49 -11.26
N GLU A 96 -16.14 -24.67 -9.99
CA GLU A 96 -16.86 -25.88 -9.55
C GLU A 96 -18.10 -26.17 -10.41
N ASN A 97 -18.03 -27.28 -11.16
CA ASN A 97 -19.06 -27.76 -12.11
C ASN A 97 -19.47 -26.76 -13.22
N GLU A 98 -18.73 -25.66 -13.40
CA GLU A 98 -19.02 -24.58 -14.34
C GLU A 98 -17.91 -24.42 -15.40
N HIS A 99 -18.28 -23.89 -16.58
CA HIS A 99 -17.38 -23.61 -17.69
C HIS A 99 -16.47 -24.81 -18.05
N CYS A 100 -17.11 -25.95 -18.34
CA CYS A 100 -16.43 -27.21 -18.67
C CYS A 100 -15.87 -27.21 -20.11
N TYR A 101 -14.64 -27.67 -20.25
CA TYR A 101 -13.96 -27.96 -21.50
C TYR A 101 -13.38 -29.37 -21.47
N THR A 102 -13.63 -30.15 -22.53
CA THR A 102 -12.94 -31.42 -22.77
C THR A 102 -11.61 -31.14 -23.49
N VAL A 103 -10.49 -31.55 -22.88
CA VAL A 103 -9.14 -31.35 -23.43
C VAL A 103 -8.87 -32.37 -24.54
N ARG A 104 -8.28 -31.92 -25.66
CA ARG A 104 -7.78 -32.78 -26.73
C ARG A 104 -6.34 -32.44 -27.10
N ILE A 105 -5.52 -33.45 -27.34
CA ILE A 105 -4.08 -33.33 -27.59
C ILE A 105 -3.73 -34.09 -28.89
N GLU A 106 -3.52 -33.33 -29.96
CA GLU A 106 -3.15 -33.85 -31.27
C GLU A 106 -1.64 -33.73 -31.49
N CYS A 107 -0.92 -34.85 -31.43
CA CYS A 107 0.51 -34.94 -31.70
C CYS A 107 0.77 -35.50 -33.10
N SER A 108 1.37 -34.72 -34.00
CA SER A 108 1.72 -35.19 -35.35
C SER A 108 3.22 -35.37 -35.53
N ASN A 109 3.64 -36.61 -35.80
CA ASN A 109 5.02 -36.97 -36.12
C ASN A 109 5.30 -36.78 -37.62
N ILE A 110 6.11 -35.78 -37.99
CA ILE A 110 6.58 -35.59 -39.35
C ILE A 110 7.62 -36.66 -39.69
N SER A 111 7.15 -37.81 -40.16
CA SER A 111 7.99 -38.92 -40.65
C SER A 111 8.28 -38.76 -42.13
N SER A 112 9.56 -38.82 -42.51
CA SER A 112 10.02 -38.58 -43.88
C SER A 112 9.73 -39.75 -44.82
N LYS A 113 8.95 -39.51 -45.89
CA LYS A 113 8.92 -40.34 -47.10
C LYS A 113 9.19 -39.51 -48.36
N LEU A 114 9.78 -40.15 -49.37
CA LEU A 114 10.52 -39.52 -50.46
C LEU A 114 9.73 -39.32 -51.76
N MET A 115 10.07 -38.23 -52.46
CA MET A 115 10.10 -38.04 -53.92
C MET A 115 8.83 -38.25 -54.77
N LYS A 116 8.48 -37.20 -55.54
CA LYS A 116 8.82 -37.11 -56.98
C LYS A 116 8.65 -35.66 -57.52
N SER A 117 9.39 -35.35 -58.60
CA SER A 117 9.23 -34.32 -59.66
C SER A 117 8.29 -33.09 -59.45
N SER A 118 8.62 -31.86 -59.87
CA SER A 118 9.65 -31.40 -60.85
C SER A 118 10.07 -29.92 -60.70
N SER A 119 11.26 -29.59 -61.20
CA SER A 119 11.81 -28.25 -61.53
C SER A 119 11.13 -27.59 -62.76
N PRO A 120 11.41 -26.33 -63.17
CA PRO A 120 12.50 -25.39 -62.81
C PRO A 120 11.99 -23.96 -62.39
N THR A 121 12.74 -22.86 -62.25
CA THR A 121 14.14 -22.48 -62.62
C THR A 121 14.73 -21.44 -61.64
N LYS A 122 16.07 -21.33 -61.59
CA LYS A 122 16.86 -20.17 -61.06
C LYS A 122 17.12 -19.15 -62.22
N PRO A 123 17.84 -17.98 -62.11
CA PRO A 123 18.83 -17.62 -61.07
C PRO A 123 19.06 -16.11 -60.66
N THR A 124 19.70 -15.95 -59.49
CA THR A 124 20.81 -15.00 -59.15
C THR A 124 20.73 -13.45 -59.24
N LEU A 125 21.00 -12.84 -58.07
CA LEU A 125 22.08 -11.87 -57.75
C LEU A 125 22.00 -10.34 -58.04
N LYS A 126 22.32 -9.61 -56.94
CA LYS A 126 23.31 -8.49 -56.79
C LYS A 126 22.85 -7.01 -56.74
N ARG A 127 23.42 -6.36 -55.71
CA ARG A 127 23.88 -4.95 -55.57
C ARG A 127 22.87 -3.79 -55.49
N GLN A 128 22.76 -3.26 -54.26
CA GLN A 128 23.26 -1.92 -53.87
C GLN A 128 23.33 -0.81 -54.92
N ASN A 129 22.65 0.29 -54.60
CA ASN A 129 23.04 1.71 -54.71
C ASN A 129 21.99 2.49 -53.86
N THR A 130 22.18 3.63 -53.20
CA THR A 130 23.26 4.57 -52.81
C THR A 130 22.55 5.68 -51.99
N GLU A 131 23.32 6.54 -51.31
CA GLU A 131 22.93 7.93 -50.95
C GLU A 131 22.25 8.70 -52.12
N GLU A 132 21.48 9.79 -52.01
CA GLU A 132 21.01 10.69 -50.92
C GLU A 132 19.68 11.42 -51.40
N LYS A 133 19.06 12.50 -50.88
CA LYS A 133 19.33 13.53 -49.84
C LYS A 133 18.03 14.23 -49.31
N ASP A 134 18.17 14.93 -48.17
CA ASP A 134 17.53 16.19 -47.69
C ASP A 134 16.08 16.64 -48.04
N ASN A 135 15.31 16.85 -46.95
CA ASN A 135 14.56 18.07 -46.56
C ASN A 135 13.07 18.36 -46.86
N GLU A 136 12.49 19.02 -45.83
CA GLU A 136 11.30 19.91 -45.75
C GLU A 136 9.84 19.37 -45.77
N ALA A 137 8.93 20.31 -45.46
CA ALA A 137 7.46 20.22 -45.29
C ALA A 137 6.92 19.50 -44.03
N ALA A 138 6.54 20.28 -43.03
CA ALA A 138 5.73 19.85 -41.89
C ALA A 138 4.21 19.81 -42.21
N CYS A 139 3.40 19.50 -41.19
CA CYS A 139 1.93 19.59 -41.15
C CYS A 139 1.12 18.46 -41.84
N LYS A 140 0.85 17.37 -41.10
CA LYS A 140 -0.46 16.67 -41.03
C LYS A 140 -0.51 15.53 -39.99
N LYS A 141 -0.41 15.86 -38.69
CA LYS A 141 -0.81 14.96 -37.59
C LYS A 141 -1.49 15.71 -36.43
N GLN A 142 -2.74 16.13 -36.67
CA GLN A 142 -3.76 16.26 -35.62
C GLN A 142 -4.84 15.20 -35.88
N LYS A 143 -5.59 14.83 -34.83
CA LYS A 143 -6.68 13.82 -34.81
C LYS A 143 -6.27 12.33 -34.96
N SER A 144 -5.65 11.75 -33.91
CA SER A 144 -5.87 10.33 -33.51
C SER A 144 -5.18 9.94 -32.18
N SER A 145 -5.31 10.74 -31.12
CA SER A 145 -4.74 10.45 -29.80
C SER A 145 -5.65 10.83 -28.62
N MET A 146 -6.95 10.61 -28.79
CA MET A 146 -7.97 10.56 -27.74
C MET A 146 -8.76 9.26 -27.97
N ASN A 147 -9.40 8.72 -26.91
CA ASN A 147 -9.97 7.37 -26.83
C ASN A 147 -8.90 6.26 -26.73
N ASN A 148 -8.33 6.05 -25.53
CA ASN A 148 -7.83 4.74 -25.04
C ASN A 148 -7.35 4.75 -23.56
N ILE A 149 -8.04 5.49 -22.67
CA ILE A 149 -7.75 5.50 -21.22
C ILE A 149 -9.02 5.25 -20.35
N GLU A 150 -10.22 5.30 -20.93
CA GLU A 150 -11.50 5.32 -20.18
C GLU A 150 -12.28 3.98 -20.20
N GLN A 151 -11.59 2.83 -20.27
CA GLN A 151 -12.23 1.49 -20.25
C GLN A 151 -11.52 0.51 -19.30
N GLN A 152 -11.17 0.97 -18.08
CA GLN A 152 -10.54 0.10 -17.06
C GLN A 152 -11.02 0.31 -15.62
N GLU A 153 -12.18 0.96 -15.40
CA GLU A 153 -12.85 1.02 -14.09
C GLU A 153 -14.25 0.37 -14.14
N GLU A 154 -14.33 -0.95 -14.33
CA GLU A 154 -15.58 -1.68 -14.11
C GLU A 154 -15.35 -3.16 -13.76
N LYS A 155 -16.26 -3.69 -12.92
CA LYS A 155 -16.25 -5.02 -12.29
C LYS A 155 -15.12 -5.25 -11.28
N ASP A 156 -15.48 -5.23 -9.99
CA ASP A 156 -15.59 -6.44 -9.17
C ASP A 156 -16.17 -6.07 -7.78
N VAL A 157 -17.52 -6.07 -7.67
CA VAL A 157 -18.28 -5.78 -6.44
C VAL A 157 -19.48 -6.74 -6.30
N SER A 158 -19.19 -8.00 -6.00
CA SER A 158 -20.12 -9.02 -5.47
C SER A 158 -19.27 -10.18 -4.95
N ASP A 159 -19.67 -10.84 -3.85
CA ASP A 159 -18.96 -11.92 -3.13
C ASP A 159 -18.15 -11.47 -1.88
N SER A 160 -18.76 -10.76 -0.92
CA SER A 160 -18.11 -10.48 0.38
C SER A 160 -19.01 -10.33 1.61
N GLU A 161 -20.28 -10.78 1.54
CA GLU A 161 -21.27 -10.54 2.60
C GLU A 161 -21.54 -11.77 3.49
N GLU A 162 -21.73 -12.97 2.92
CA GLU A 162 -21.94 -14.19 3.73
C GLU A 162 -20.71 -14.57 4.57
N SER A 163 -19.50 -14.46 4.01
CA SER A 163 -18.25 -14.69 4.75
C SER A 163 -18.04 -13.69 5.90
N ARG A 164 -18.66 -12.50 5.82
CA ARG A 164 -18.62 -11.50 6.90
C ARG A 164 -19.58 -11.83 8.04
N ALA A 165 -20.78 -12.34 7.73
CA ALA A 165 -21.75 -12.74 8.75
C ALA A 165 -21.16 -13.79 9.71
N LEU A 166 -20.53 -14.83 9.15
CA LEU A 166 -19.86 -15.89 9.91
C LEU A 166 -18.73 -15.35 10.81
N TRP A 167 -17.86 -14.47 10.29
CA TRP A 167 -16.76 -13.90 11.07
C TRP A 167 -17.25 -13.01 12.23
N ILE A 168 -18.24 -12.14 11.99
CA ILE A 168 -18.81 -11.28 13.03
C ILE A 168 -19.51 -12.11 14.10
N GLN A 169 -20.26 -13.13 13.72
CA GLN A 169 -20.96 -14.01 14.67
C GLN A 169 -19.97 -14.82 15.53
N GLN A 170 -18.82 -15.21 14.97
CA GLN A 170 -17.76 -15.91 15.69
C GLN A 170 -17.03 -14.98 16.70
N GLN A 171 -16.81 -13.71 16.35
CA GLN A 171 -16.27 -12.70 17.28
C GLN A 171 -17.24 -12.38 18.43
N LEU A 172 -18.54 -12.22 18.14
CA LEU A 172 -19.55 -11.97 19.17
C LEU A 172 -19.64 -13.13 20.20
N TYR A 173 -19.52 -14.38 19.73
CA TYR A 173 -19.49 -15.55 20.61
C TYR A 173 -18.27 -15.55 21.54
N ALA A 174 -17.10 -15.10 21.06
CA ALA A 174 -15.88 -14.98 21.84
C ALA A 174 -15.89 -13.81 22.86
N MET A 175 -16.77 -12.82 22.69
CA MET A 175 -16.96 -11.73 23.66
C MET A 175 -17.96 -12.08 24.76
N GLN A 176 -19.00 -12.87 24.45
CA GLN A 176 -20.03 -13.26 25.43
C GLN A 176 -19.56 -14.29 26.47
N SER A 177 -18.55 -15.11 26.14
CA SER A 177 -17.98 -16.10 27.06
C SER A 177 -17.22 -15.50 28.27
N ASN A 178 -16.79 -14.24 28.20
CA ASN A 178 -15.98 -13.59 29.23
C ASN A 178 -16.78 -12.84 30.33
N VAL A 179 -18.11 -12.91 30.33
CA VAL A 179 -18.96 -12.17 31.30
C VAL A 179 -19.29 -13.00 32.56
N ASN A 180 -19.27 -14.33 32.49
CA ASN A 180 -19.78 -15.22 33.54
C ASN A 180 -18.68 -15.87 34.42
N GLN A 181 -17.86 -15.07 35.12
CA GLN A 181 -17.09 -15.57 36.28
C GLN A 181 -16.50 -14.48 37.21
N THR A 182 -17.33 -13.86 38.07
CA THR A 182 -16.85 -13.02 39.20
C THR A 182 -17.65 -13.21 40.50
N SER A 183 -17.21 -14.15 41.35
CA SER A 183 -17.43 -14.23 42.81
C SER A 183 -16.66 -15.45 43.34
N SER A 184 -16.05 -15.49 44.54
CA SER A 184 -15.90 -14.50 45.63
C SER A 184 -14.69 -14.82 46.55
N SER A 185 -14.47 -13.99 47.60
CA SER A 185 -13.71 -14.24 48.85
C SER A 185 -12.18 -14.52 48.86
N SER A 186 -11.41 -13.41 49.01
CA SER A 186 -10.51 -13.10 50.14
C SER A 186 -9.22 -13.89 50.52
N LYS A 187 -8.15 -13.08 50.64
CA LYS A 187 -7.06 -13.10 51.67
C LYS A 187 -5.87 -14.09 51.49
N PRO A 188 -4.67 -13.78 52.06
CA PRO A 188 -3.52 -13.55 51.17
C PRO A 188 -2.22 -14.31 51.51
N SER A 189 -1.34 -14.44 50.51
CA SER A 189 0.10 -14.62 50.70
C SER A 189 0.88 -14.10 49.48
N ASN A 190 2.08 -13.57 49.74
CA ASN A 190 3.09 -13.32 48.70
C ASN A 190 4.07 -14.52 48.75
N PRO A 191 4.59 -14.99 47.61
CA PRO A 191 5.92 -14.52 47.25
C PRO A 191 6.09 -14.20 45.75
N MET A 192 7.20 -13.51 45.44
CA MET A 192 7.59 -13.10 44.09
C MET A 192 7.49 -14.24 43.06
N LYS A 193 6.59 -14.07 42.07
CA LYS A 193 6.61 -14.90 40.86
C LYS A 193 7.93 -14.68 40.12
N LYS A 194 8.57 -15.77 39.69
CA LYS A 194 9.67 -15.71 38.71
C LYS A 194 9.09 -15.28 37.36
N SER A 195 9.78 -14.38 36.67
CA SER A 195 9.52 -14.08 35.26
C SER A 195 9.78 -15.32 34.39
N ASN A 196 8.82 -15.68 33.54
CA ASN A 196 8.97 -16.85 32.65
C ASN A 196 9.92 -16.51 31.49
N SER A 197 11.21 -16.83 31.64
CA SER A 197 12.17 -16.72 30.54
C SER A 197 11.88 -17.74 29.44
N ASN A 198 11.85 -17.32 28.17
CA ASN A 198 11.67 -18.24 27.04
C ASN A 198 12.75 -19.36 27.06
N SER A 199 12.30 -20.61 27.03
CA SER A 199 13.16 -21.80 27.04
C SER A 199 13.88 -22.05 25.72
N GLU A 200 13.35 -21.52 24.61
CA GLU A 200 13.82 -21.75 23.24
C GLU A 200 13.65 -20.47 22.39
N ASP A 201 14.22 -20.48 21.18
CA ASP A 201 14.04 -19.44 20.17
C ASP A 201 12.65 -19.56 19.52
N LEU A 202 11.88 -18.47 19.49
CA LEU A 202 10.51 -18.45 18.98
C LEU A 202 10.36 -17.47 17.81
N TRP A 203 9.65 -17.90 16.76
CA TRP A 203 9.21 -17.07 15.63
C TRP A 203 7.69 -17.03 15.58
N GLU A 204 7.13 -15.83 15.40
CA GLU A 204 5.69 -15.59 15.33
C GLU A 204 5.33 -14.63 14.20
N ILE A 205 4.12 -14.79 13.65
CA ILE A 205 3.49 -13.85 12.73
C ILE A 205 2.19 -13.37 13.40
N PRO A 206 2.24 -12.39 14.32
CA PRO A 206 1.07 -11.98 15.10
C PRO A 206 -0.05 -11.33 14.27
N CYS A 207 0.26 -10.84 13.07
CA CYS A 207 -0.66 -10.26 12.12
C CYS A 207 0.00 -10.14 10.74
N ASP A 208 -0.78 -9.86 9.69
CA ASP A 208 -0.25 -9.60 8.36
C ASP A 208 0.81 -8.48 8.36
N GLY A 209 1.88 -8.70 7.60
CA GLY A 209 2.94 -7.71 7.40
C GLY A 209 3.91 -7.49 8.58
N LEU A 210 3.83 -8.28 9.65
CA LEU A 210 4.73 -8.21 10.80
C LEU A 210 5.18 -9.60 11.27
N GLU A 211 6.50 -9.86 11.26
CA GLU A 211 7.09 -11.00 11.97
C GLU A 211 7.70 -10.54 13.31
N VAL A 212 7.72 -11.44 14.31
CA VAL A 212 8.39 -11.24 15.59
C VAL A 212 9.29 -12.45 15.89
N PHE A 213 10.54 -12.18 16.25
CA PHE A 213 11.48 -13.16 16.80
C PHE A 213 11.73 -12.87 18.27
N THR A 214 11.73 -13.90 19.12
CA THR A 214 12.11 -13.81 20.53
C THR A 214 13.10 -14.91 20.84
N SER A 215 14.36 -14.56 21.10
CA SER A 215 15.38 -15.57 21.41
C SER A 215 15.15 -16.23 22.78
N LYS A 216 15.76 -17.39 22.96
CA LYS A 216 15.94 -18.02 24.27
C LYS A 216 16.50 -17.02 25.29
N GLY A 217 16.00 -17.10 26.52
CA GLY A 217 16.47 -16.28 27.64
C GLY A 217 16.03 -14.81 27.60
N VAL A 218 15.15 -14.40 26.69
CA VAL A 218 14.48 -13.09 26.81
C VAL A 218 13.58 -13.10 28.05
N ILE A 219 13.59 -11.97 28.78
CA ILE A 219 12.82 -11.71 29.98
C ILE A 219 12.15 -10.34 29.83
N SER A 220 10.93 -10.19 30.35
CA SER A 220 10.21 -8.93 30.48
C SER A 220 10.94 -7.93 31.40
N SER A 221 10.81 -6.63 31.12
CA SER A 221 11.43 -5.58 31.95
C SER A 221 10.66 -4.26 31.82
N GLU A 222 10.67 -3.46 32.90
CA GLU A 222 10.23 -2.07 32.86
C GLU A 222 11.17 -1.18 32.03
N LYS A 223 12.39 -1.65 31.72
CA LYS A 223 13.40 -0.88 30.99
C LYS A 223 13.68 -1.52 29.63
N ILE A 224 13.34 -0.82 28.56
CA ILE A 224 13.59 -1.24 27.18
C ILE A 224 14.77 -0.46 26.60
N ALA A 225 15.76 -1.18 26.09
CA ALA A 225 16.80 -0.65 25.23
C ALA A 225 16.43 -1.04 23.79
N ALA A 226 15.81 -0.10 23.07
CA ALA A 226 15.31 -0.33 21.73
C ALA A 226 16.28 0.17 20.65
N PHE A 227 16.36 -0.56 19.55
CA PHE A 227 17.30 -0.30 18.45
C PHE A 227 16.63 -0.45 17.08
N ASP A 228 17.18 0.21 16.06
CA ASP A 228 17.10 -0.24 14.67
C ASP A 228 18.17 -1.31 14.38
N MET A 229 18.09 -1.99 13.22
CA MET A 229 19.08 -2.97 12.76
C MET A 229 20.08 -2.44 11.72
N ASP A 230 19.62 -2.10 10.51
CA ASP A 230 20.46 -1.87 9.32
C ASP A 230 20.92 -0.40 9.24
N GLY A 231 22.17 -0.14 9.63
CA GLY A 231 22.70 1.21 9.87
C GLY A 231 23.06 1.44 11.35
N THR A 232 22.48 0.62 12.25
CA THR A 232 22.49 0.84 13.70
C THR A 232 23.24 -0.24 14.46
N ILE A 233 22.77 -1.49 14.41
CA ILE A 233 23.47 -2.65 15.01
C ILE A 233 24.48 -3.22 14.03
N ILE A 234 24.08 -3.29 12.75
CA ILE A 234 24.91 -3.80 11.66
C ILE A 234 25.14 -2.75 10.58
N LEU A 235 26.27 -2.88 9.91
CA LEU A 235 26.64 -2.14 8.70
C LEU A 235 26.96 -3.15 7.59
N THR A 236 26.89 -2.72 6.33
CA THR A 236 27.38 -3.55 5.23
C THR A 236 28.87 -3.82 5.37
N LYS A 237 29.30 -5.03 4.99
CA LYS A 237 30.71 -5.42 4.97
C LYS A 237 31.43 -4.83 3.76
N SER A 238 30.70 -4.64 2.65
CA SER A 238 31.15 -4.00 1.41
C SER A 238 31.24 -2.47 1.47
N GLY A 239 30.66 -1.84 2.49
CA GLY A 239 30.56 -0.38 2.60
C GLY A 239 29.56 0.28 1.63
N LYS A 240 28.76 -0.50 0.89
CA LYS A 240 27.67 0.00 0.06
C LYS A 240 26.45 0.40 0.91
N VAL A 241 25.59 1.27 0.36
CA VAL A 241 24.35 1.74 1.05
C VAL A 241 23.31 0.62 1.18
N HIS A 242 23.36 -0.38 0.31
CA HIS A 242 22.54 -1.59 0.36
C HIS A 242 23.45 -2.82 0.31
N PRO A 243 23.11 -3.92 1.02
CA PRO A 243 23.89 -5.14 1.00
C PRO A 243 23.93 -5.74 -0.42
N VAL A 244 25.06 -6.33 -0.79
CA VAL A 244 25.23 -7.07 -2.05
C VAL A 244 24.51 -8.41 -2.00
N ASP A 245 24.53 -9.07 -0.85
CA ASP A 245 23.97 -10.39 -0.60
C ASP A 245 23.62 -10.55 0.90
N GLU A 246 23.05 -11.70 1.28
CA GLU A 246 22.62 -12.01 2.64
C GLU A 246 23.74 -12.02 3.70
N ASN A 247 25.01 -12.18 3.27
CA ASN A 247 26.20 -12.22 4.11
C ASN A 247 26.97 -10.88 4.10
N ASP A 248 26.50 -9.88 3.34
CA ASP A 248 27.07 -8.52 3.30
C ASP A 248 26.66 -7.68 4.52
N TRP A 249 27.00 -8.16 5.71
CA TRP A 249 26.84 -7.45 6.97
C TRP A 249 27.97 -7.74 7.96
N ARG A 250 28.15 -6.82 8.91
CA ARG A 250 29.00 -6.95 10.08
C ARG A 250 28.37 -6.18 11.23
N ILE A 251 28.74 -6.49 12.48
CA ILE A 251 28.44 -5.59 13.62
C ILE A 251 29.09 -4.23 13.34
N GLY A 252 28.32 -3.15 13.56
CA GLY A 252 28.67 -1.81 13.07
C GLY A 252 29.86 -1.18 13.80
N PHE A 253 29.91 -1.32 15.13
CA PHE A 253 30.88 -0.67 16.01
C PHE A 253 31.45 -1.68 17.01
N ASP A 254 32.75 -1.63 17.28
CA ASP A 254 33.43 -2.60 18.17
C ASP A 254 32.91 -2.53 19.61
N THR A 255 32.43 -1.35 20.03
CA THR A 255 31.80 -1.12 21.33
C THR A 255 30.43 -1.76 21.49
N CYS A 256 29.78 -2.23 20.41
CA CYS A 256 28.47 -2.90 20.48
C CYS A 256 28.50 -4.07 21.47
N PHE A 257 29.46 -5.00 21.34
CA PHE A 257 29.52 -6.19 22.20
C PHE A 257 29.62 -5.84 23.70
N LYS A 258 30.32 -4.75 24.04
CA LYS A 258 30.40 -4.25 25.42
C LYS A 258 29.08 -3.60 25.87
N LYS A 259 28.48 -2.77 25.02
CA LYS A 259 27.22 -2.06 25.30
C LYS A 259 26.03 -3.02 25.48
N PHE A 260 25.86 -3.98 24.57
CA PHE A 260 24.79 -4.99 24.66
C PHE A 260 24.93 -5.87 25.91
N LYS A 261 26.15 -6.29 26.28
CA LYS A 261 26.38 -7.02 27.54
C LYS A 261 26.10 -6.18 28.78
N GLN A 262 26.49 -4.89 28.77
CA GLN A 262 26.18 -3.97 29.87
C GLN A 262 24.67 -3.79 30.05
N LEU A 263 23.90 -3.71 28.96
CA LEU A 263 22.44 -3.59 29.04
C LEU A 263 21.77 -4.79 29.73
N CYS A 264 22.27 -6.01 29.50
CA CYS A 264 21.80 -7.18 30.25
C CYS A 264 22.13 -7.10 31.74
N ILE A 265 23.35 -6.66 32.11
CA ILE A 265 23.75 -6.44 33.51
C ILE A 265 22.88 -5.36 34.17
N ASP A 266 22.57 -4.30 33.42
CA ASP A 266 21.72 -3.19 33.85
C ASP A 266 20.21 -3.55 33.86
N ASN A 267 19.84 -4.81 33.57
CA ASN A 267 18.45 -5.31 33.49
C ASN A 267 17.56 -4.60 32.46
N TYR A 268 18.12 -4.16 31.34
CA TYR A 268 17.34 -3.76 30.16
C TYR A 268 16.96 -4.98 29.34
N LYS A 269 15.69 -5.04 28.93
CA LYS A 269 15.27 -5.90 27.82
C LYS A 269 15.69 -5.26 26.51
N ILE A 270 16.36 -6.02 25.66
CA ILE A 270 16.92 -5.54 24.40
C ILE A 270 15.95 -5.88 23.26
N VAL A 271 15.46 -4.85 22.58
CA VAL A 271 14.45 -4.98 21.52
C VAL A 271 14.94 -4.30 20.23
N VAL A 272 14.66 -4.90 19.08
CA VAL A 272 14.96 -4.34 17.76
C VAL A 272 13.66 -4.12 17.01
N PHE A 273 13.51 -2.96 16.38
CA PHE A 273 12.39 -2.63 15.50
C PHE A 273 12.94 -2.26 14.12
N THR A 274 12.64 -3.04 13.09
CA THR A 274 13.25 -2.90 11.75
C THR A 274 12.22 -2.88 10.61
N ASN A 275 12.53 -2.13 9.54
CA ASN A 275 11.56 -1.58 8.58
C ASN A 275 11.66 -2.26 7.17
N GLN A 276 11.46 -3.57 7.12
CA GLN A 276 11.89 -4.48 6.04
C GLN A 276 10.95 -4.60 4.84
N ARG A 277 10.59 -3.47 4.21
CA ARG A 277 9.73 -3.43 3.00
C ARG A 277 10.26 -4.28 1.82
N GLY A 278 11.56 -4.56 1.77
CA GLY A 278 12.14 -5.45 0.74
C GLY A 278 11.54 -6.86 0.75
N LEU A 279 11.14 -7.37 1.92
CA LEU A 279 10.60 -8.71 2.08
C LEU A 279 9.21 -8.89 1.44
N MET A 280 8.48 -7.80 1.14
CA MET A 280 7.21 -7.84 0.38
C MET A 280 7.33 -8.48 -1.01
N LYS A 281 8.55 -8.63 -1.54
CA LYS A 281 8.83 -9.21 -2.86
C LYS A 281 9.63 -10.51 -2.78
N ALA A 282 9.92 -10.99 -1.58
CA ALA A 282 10.68 -12.22 -1.38
C ALA A 282 9.75 -13.43 -1.47
N THR A 283 10.22 -14.51 -2.10
CA THR A 283 9.50 -15.81 -2.15
C THR A 283 9.56 -16.58 -0.82
N SER A 284 10.50 -16.22 0.07
CA SER A 284 10.55 -16.67 1.46
C SER A 284 11.30 -15.63 2.32
N THR A 285 10.95 -15.54 3.60
CA THR A 285 11.67 -14.73 4.61
C THR A 285 12.81 -15.48 5.30
N ASP A 286 13.00 -16.79 5.06
CA ASP A 286 13.90 -17.65 5.85
C ASP A 286 15.37 -17.21 5.84
N HIS A 287 15.85 -16.65 4.73
CA HIS A 287 17.20 -16.08 4.64
C HIS A 287 17.37 -14.87 5.57
N PHE A 288 16.32 -14.05 5.70
CA PHE A 288 16.29 -12.95 6.67
C PHE A 288 16.17 -13.47 8.11
N ARG A 289 15.36 -14.51 8.36
CA ARG A 289 15.27 -15.16 9.67
C ARG A 289 16.63 -15.69 10.16
N LYS A 290 17.38 -16.35 9.27
CA LYS A 290 18.77 -16.79 9.51
C LYS A 290 19.70 -15.59 9.79
N LYS A 291 19.60 -14.49 9.03
CA LYS A 291 20.35 -13.24 9.32
C LYS A 291 20.07 -12.74 10.75
N ILE A 292 18.82 -12.70 11.18
CA ILE A 292 18.45 -12.30 12.56
C ILE A 292 19.08 -13.24 13.61
N GLN A 293 18.99 -14.55 13.42
CA GLN A 293 19.59 -15.53 14.34
C GLN A 293 21.11 -15.40 14.40
N TYR A 294 21.80 -15.22 13.27
CA TYR A 294 23.25 -14.98 13.26
C TYR A 294 23.65 -13.66 13.94
N ILE A 295 22.84 -12.59 13.84
CA ILE A 295 23.08 -11.33 14.56
C ILE A 295 22.94 -11.55 16.07
N GLN A 296 21.90 -12.25 16.51
CA GLN A 296 21.69 -12.61 17.92
C GLN A 296 22.87 -13.43 18.46
N GLN A 297 23.28 -14.49 17.74
CA GLN A 297 24.41 -15.34 18.12
C GLN A 297 25.74 -14.59 18.17
N LYS A 298 25.97 -13.62 17.27
CA LYS A 298 27.18 -12.78 17.29
C LYS A 298 27.21 -11.81 18.46
N LEU A 299 26.07 -11.17 18.79
CA LEU A 299 25.98 -10.30 19.97
C LEU A 299 26.05 -11.10 21.28
N ASN A 300 25.57 -12.34 21.26
CA ASN A 300 25.51 -13.28 22.39
C ASN A 300 24.81 -12.68 23.63
N VAL A 301 23.58 -12.20 23.40
CA VAL A 301 22.65 -11.68 24.41
C VAL A 301 21.21 -12.07 24.04
N PRO A 302 20.27 -12.11 24.99
CA PRO A 302 18.85 -12.23 24.69
C PRO A 302 18.35 -11.07 23.81
N LEU A 303 17.55 -11.36 22.80
CA LEU A 303 17.11 -10.39 21.79
C LEU A 303 15.67 -10.66 21.35
N GLN A 304 14.85 -9.61 21.31
CA GLN A 304 13.52 -9.65 20.68
C GLN A 304 13.50 -8.69 19.47
N VAL A 305 12.94 -9.11 18.34
CA VAL A 305 13.02 -8.38 17.06
C VAL A 305 11.64 -8.30 16.40
N PHE A 306 11.17 -7.10 16.12
CA PHE A 306 9.94 -6.80 15.39
C PHE A 306 10.29 -6.36 13.96
N ILE A 307 9.72 -7.06 12.97
CA ILE A 307 10.11 -6.96 11.55
C ILE A 307 8.89 -6.48 10.75
N ALA A 308 8.78 -5.16 10.56
CA ALA A 308 7.67 -4.54 9.85
C ALA A 308 7.88 -4.61 8.33
N ILE A 309 7.21 -5.54 7.68
CA ILE A 309 7.30 -5.81 6.24
C ILE A 309 6.35 -4.91 5.45
N HIS A 310 5.10 -4.78 5.90
CA HIS A 310 4.07 -3.97 5.21
C HIS A 310 4.12 -2.48 5.63
N PRO A 311 3.61 -1.56 4.78
CA PRO A 311 3.34 -0.18 5.20
C PRO A 311 2.23 -0.12 6.27
N GLY A 312 2.06 1.05 6.89
CA GLY A 312 1.02 1.29 7.89
C GLY A 312 1.49 1.14 9.33
N ARG A 313 0.56 0.79 10.24
CA ARG A 313 0.69 0.97 11.71
C ARG A 313 1.94 0.38 12.38
N TYR A 314 2.52 -0.68 11.82
CA TYR A 314 3.70 -1.36 12.39
C TYR A 314 5.04 -0.82 11.90
N ARG A 315 5.04 -0.09 10.76
CA ARG A 315 6.24 0.48 10.15
C ARG A 315 6.62 1.78 10.86
N LYS A 316 7.86 1.89 11.35
CA LYS A 316 8.39 3.15 11.92
C LYS A 316 8.25 4.26 10.86
N PRO A 317 7.77 5.47 11.20
CA PRO A 317 7.64 6.01 12.56
C PRO A 317 6.35 5.69 13.35
N CYS A 318 5.38 4.97 12.77
CA CYS A 318 4.16 4.56 13.47
C CYS A 318 4.45 3.67 14.69
N THR A 319 3.71 3.84 15.80
CA THR A 319 4.03 3.19 17.09
C THR A 319 3.53 1.76 17.25
N GLY A 320 2.78 1.19 16.30
CA GLY A 320 2.01 -0.04 16.49
C GLY A 320 2.85 -1.26 16.92
N SER A 321 4.11 -1.36 16.47
CA SER A 321 5.02 -2.44 16.89
C SER A 321 5.43 -2.31 18.36
N TRP A 322 5.58 -1.07 18.87
CA TRP A 322 5.82 -0.83 20.30
C TRP A 322 4.54 -1.07 21.12
N SER A 323 3.37 -0.66 20.63
CA SER A 323 2.09 -0.98 21.28
C SER A 323 1.85 -2.49 21.37
N LEU A 324 2.37 -3.28 20.41
CA LEU A 324 2.35 -4.74 20.47
C LEU A 324 3.41 -5.30 21.44
N LEU A 325 4.58 -4.66 21.58
CA LEU A 325 5.53 -4.95 22.65
C LEU A 325 4.86 -4.78 24.03
N GLU A 326 4.19 -3.65 24.25
CA GLU A 326 3.51 -3.31 25.51
C GLU A 326 2.34 -4.24 25.85
N SER A 327 1.58 -4.71 24.85
CA SER A 327 0.32 -5.44 25.08
C SER A 327 0.41 -6.97 24.98
N LYS A 328 1.45 -7.52 24.33
CA LYS A 328 1.60 -8.98 24.15
C LYS A 328 2.99 -9.52 24.52
N TYR A 329 4.06 -8.79 24.23
CA TYR A 329 5.42 -9.36 24.25
C TYR A 329 6.26 -9.00 25.48
N ASN A 330 5.72 -8.30 26.48
CA ASN A 330 6.42 -7.90 27.71
C ASN A 330 5.81 -8.46 29.00
N ASP A 331 5.00 -9.52 28.91
CA ASP A 331 4.19 -10.07 30.00
C ASP A 331 3.32 -8.97 30.67
N ASP A 332 2.96 -9.14 31.94
CA ASP A 332 2.30 -8.12 32.76
C ASP A 332 3.21 -6.92 33.12
N THR A 333 4.41 -6.80 32.54
CA THR A 333 5.42 -5.81 32.96
C THR A 333 5.26 -4.49 32.23
N ILE A 334 4.75 -3.48 32.93
CA ILE A 334 4.58 -2.10 32.43
C ILE A 334 5.96 -1.47 32.11
N ILE A 335 6.08 -0.86 30.94
CA ILE A 335 7.33 -0.23 30.47
C ILE A 335 7.44 1.23 30.92
N ASP A 336 8.53 1.56 31.62
CA ASP A 336 8.92 2.91 31.98
C ASP A 336 9.64 3.60 30.81
N LYS A 337 8.92 4.48 30.11
CA LYS A 337 9.44 5.25 28.96
C LYS A 337 10.49 6.30 29.33
N SER A 338 10.63 6.67 30.61
CA SER A 338 11.63 7.64 31.08
C SER A 338 13.02 7.01 31.30
N LYS A 339 13.02 5.74 31.74
CA LYS A 339 14.20 4.87 31.85
C LYS A 339 14.59 4.25 30.49
N SER A 340 13.61 3.99 29.63
CA SER A 340 13.80 3.38 28.30
C SER A 340 14.36 4.36 27.27
N PHE A 341 14.93 3.84 26.18
CA PHE A 341 15.48 4.65 25.08
C PHE A 341 15.42 3.93 23.72
N TYR A 342 15.55 4.70 22.64
CA TYR A 342 15.68 4.21 21.26
C TYR A 342 17.01 4.67 20.64
N VAL A 343 17.64 3.81 19.83
CA VAL A 343 18.83 4.13 19.02
C VAL A 343 18.57 3.81 17.55
N GLY A 344 18.85 4.73 16.64
CA GLY A 344 18.65 4.50 15.21
C GLY A 344 19.37 5.48 14.29
N ASP A 345 19.70 5.05 13.06
CA ASP A 345 20.43 5.85 12.06
C ASP A 345 19.50 6.78 11.26
N ALA A 346 18.21 6.45 11.14
CA ALA A 346 17.21 7.25 10.43
C ALA A 346 16.82 8.47 11.27
N ALA A 347 17.76 9.40 11.40
CA ALA A 347 17.78 10.44 12.43
C ALA A 347 17.63 11.86 11.85
N GLY A 348 17.30 11.99 10.56
CA GLY A 348 17.07 13.29 9.90
C GLY A 348 18.30 14.20 9.81
N ARG A 349 19.52 13.66 9.91
CA ARG A 349 20.77 14.45 9.88
C ARG A 349 21.00 15.05 8.48
N PRO A 350 21.38 16.35 8.36
CA PRO A 350 21.58 17.03 7.07
C PRO A 350 22.88 16.59 6.38
N ASP A 351 23.11 17.05 5.14
CA ASP A 351 24.34 16.71 4.42
C ASP A 351 25.57 17.31 5.13
N LYS A 352 26.67 16.55 5.21
CA LYS A 352 27.92 16.94 5.90
C LYS A 352 27.76 17.20 7.40
N TRP A 353 26.75 16.62 8.06
CA TRP A 353 26.60 16.65 9.54
C TRP A 353 27.86 16.14 10.29
N ARG A 354 28.69 15.34 9.61
CA ARG A 354 30.07 15.00 9.95
C ARG A 354 30.89 14.99 8.65
N ALA A 355 32.21 15.13 8.74
CA ALA A 355 33.11 15.01 7.59
C ALA A 355 32.85 13.71 6.79
N LYS A 356 32.67 13.85 5.46
CA LYS A 356 32.31 12.78 4.51
C LYS A 356 30.96 12.08 4.74
N ALA A 357 30.18 12.47 5.76
CA ALA A 357 28.84 11.93 5.96
C ALA A 357 27.83 12.57 5.00
N LYS A 358 26.97 11.74 4.41
CA LYS A 358 25.80 12.17 3.63
C LYS A 358 24.64 12.46 4.58
N LYS A 359 23.62 13.17 4.10
CA LYS A 359 22.33 13.27 4.79
C LYS A 359 21.71 11.89 5.02
N ASP A 360 20.96 11.75 6.11
CA ASP A 360 20.22 10.51 6.40
C ASP A 360 19.17 10.21 5.32
N HIS A 361 18.85 8.94 5.13
CA HIS A 361 17.92 8.50 4.10
C HIS A 361 16.44 8.82 4.46
N SER A 362 16.14 8.94 5.76
CA SER A 362 14.83 9.30 6.34
C SER A 362 15.01 9.77 7.80
N SER A 363 13.90 10.10 8.47
CA SER A 363 13.85 10.48 9.89
C SER A 363 13.06 9.48 10.77
N ALA A 364 12.76 8.29 10.23
CA ALA A 364 11.84 7.32 10.83
C ALA A 364 12.14 6.94 12.29
N ASP A 365 13.40 6.83 12.68
CA ASP A 365 13.79 6.36 14.03
C ASP A 365 13.67 7.46 15.07
N ARG A 366 14.07 8.68 14.72
CA ARG A 366 13.87 9.86 15.58
C ARG A 366 12.37 10.09 15.80
N LEU A 367 11.58 10.01 14.73
CA LEU A 367 10.14 10.24 14.79
C LEU A 367 9.40 9.12 15.54
N PHE A 368 9.81 7.86 15.40
CA PHE A 368 9.31 6.74 16.22
C PHE A 368 9.52 7.02 17.72
N ALA A 369 10.73 7.40 18.11
CA ALA A 369 11.03 7.76 19.50
C ALA A 369 10.22 8.99 19.98
N MET A 370 10.06 10.02 19.14
CA MET A 370 9.28 11.23 19.44
C MET A 370 7.75 11.00 19.49
N ASN A 371 7.23 9.97 18.83
CA ASN A 371 5.84 9.53 18.98
C ASN A 371 5.64 8.80 20.32
N LEU A 372 6.62 8.02 20.75
CA LEU A 372 6.60 7.26 21.99
C LEU A 372 6.98 8.06 23.25
N GLY A 373 7.61 9.23 23.08
CA GLY A 373 8.19 9.99 24.19
C GLY A 373 9.49 9.40 24.73
N LEU A 374 10.15 8.51 23.97
CA LEU A 374 11.40 7.88 24.34
C LEU A 374 12.59 8.82 24.16
N ARG A 375 13.62 8.63 25.00
CA ARG A 375 14.93 9.24 24.78
C ARG A 375 15.57 8.64 23.52
N PHE A 376 16.01 9.49 22.60
CA PHE A 376 16.61 9.08 21.32
C PHE A 376 18.12 9.35 21.28
N TYR A 377 18.87 8.43 20.69
CA TYR A 377 20.29 8.59 20.33
C TYR A 377 20.54 8.14 18.89
N THR A 378 21.54 8.73 18.21
CA THR A 378 22.12 8.12 17.00
C THR A 378 23.09 6.99 17.37
N PRO A 379 23.47 6.08 16.44
CA PRO A 379 24.41 5.00 16.73
C PRO A 379 25.78 5.55 17.15
N GLU A 380 26.22 6.65 16.53
CA GLU A 380 27.43 7.39 16.93
C GLU A 380 27.36 7.97 18.35
N GLU A 381 26.24 8.59 18.74
CA GLU A 381 26.05 9.10 20.10
C GLU A 381 26.08 7.95 21.12
N TYR A 382 25.39 6.85 20.84
CA TYR A 382 25.21 5.75 21.78
C TYR A 382 26.43 4.81 21.88
N PHE A 383 26.99 4.35 20.76
CA PHE A 383 28.07 3.37 20.74
C PHE A 383 29.46 4.01 20.82
N LEU A 384 29.66 5.18 20.19
CA LEU A 384 30.97 5.84 20.11
C LEU A 384 31.11 7.03 21.09
N GLY A 385 30.01 7.48 21.72
CA GLY A 385 30.03 8.60 22.66
C GLY A 385 30.27 9.96 21.99
N LEU A 386 29.95 10.10 20.69
CA LEU A 386 30.11 11.38 19.98
C LEU A 386 29.05 12.40 20.40
N SER A 387 29.36 13.68 20.22
CA SER A 387 28.43 14.79 20.42
C SER A 387 27.19 14.67 19.53
N LYS A 388 26.02 15.03 20.07
CA LYS A 388 24.73 14.99 19.38
C LYS A 388 24.76 15.71 18.02
N ALA A 389 24.29 15.03 16.98
CA ALA A 389 24.24 15.61 15.63
C ALA A 389 23.07 16.61 15.45
N LEU A 390 23.28 17.59 14.56
CA LEU A 390 22.19 18.39 13.99
C LEU A 390 21.22 17.49 13.21
N HIS A 391 19.95 17.88 13.17
CA HIS A 391 18.89 17.17 12.44
C HIS A 391 17.84 18.16 11.95
N GLU A 392 17.22 17.82 10.83
CA GLU A 392 16.06 18.50 10.26
C GLU A 392 14.79 17.75 10.71
N MET A 393 13.71 18.50 10.99
CA MET A 393 12.38 17.94 11.23
C MET A 393 11.55 17.95 9.93
N PRO A 394 10.56 17.06 9.76
CA PRO A 394 9.62 17.14 8.65
C PRO A 394 8.93 18.51 8.59
N LYS A 395 8.61 18.99 7.38
CA LYS A 395 7.96 20.29 7.18
C LYS A 395 6.56 20.38 7.81
N PHE A 396 5.93 19.24 8.07
CA PHE A 396 4.62 19.15 8.68
C PHE A 396 4.75 18.43 10.03
N ASP A 397 4.49 19.15 11.10
CA ASP A 397 4.28 18.60 12.43
C ASP A 397 2.77 18.43 12.67
N PRO A 398 2.24 17.19 12.78
CA PRO A 398 0.81 16.97 13.03
C PRO A 398 0.34 17.64 14.33
N LYS A 399 1.22 17.71 15.35
CA LYS A 399 0.90 18.27 16.68
C LYS A 399 0.64 19.77 16.62
N SER A 400 1.25 20.48 15.66
CA SER A 400 1.05 21.92 15.44
C SER A 400 -0.40 22.30 15.15
N LEU A 401 -1.22 21.41 14.56
CA LEU A 401 -2.63 21.69 14.27
C LEU A 401 -3.45 22.01 15.54
N ARG A 402 -3.00 21.56 16.72
CA ARG A 402 -3.63 21.86 18.01
C ARG A 402 -3.53 23.35 18.43
N SER A 403 -2.70 24.16 17.77
CA SER A 403 -2.65 25.61 18.00
C SER A 403 -3.64 26.40 17.12
N ILE A 404 -4.25 25.77 16.12
CA ILE A 404 -5.14 26.45 15.16
C ILE A 404 -6.52 26.62 15.79
N GLN A 405 -6.85 27.87 16.15
CA GLN A 405 -8.12 28.21 16.81
C GLN A 405 -9.24 28.57 15.80
N SER A 406 -8.88 29.15 14.65
CA SER A 406 -9.80 29.57 13.61
C SER A 406 -10.10 28.44 12.61
N LEU A 407 -11.38 28.24 12.27
CA LEU A 407 -11.80 27.32 11.21
C LEU A 407 -11.59 27.93 9.81
N LEU A 408 -11.75 29.25 9.70
CA LEU A 408 -11.69 30.03 8.47
C LEU A 408 -10.73 31.21 8.63
N GLU A 409 -10.01 31.56 7.58
CA GLU A 409 -9.22 32.80 7.48
C GLU A 409 -9.63 33.62 6.24
N PRO A 410 -9.90 34.94 6.37
CA PRO A 410 -9.87 35.71 7.61
C PRO A 410 -10.95 35.28 8.60
N THR A 411 -10.70 35.41 9.90
CA THR A 411 -11.62 35.00 10.98
C THR A 411 -13.01 35.67 10.94
N THR A 412 -13.16 36.74 10.16
CA THR A 412 -14.44 37.42 9.90
C THR A 412 -15.28 36.76 8.80
N ALA A 413 -14.73 35.82 8.03
CA ALA A 413 -15.42 35.15 6.94
C ALA A 413 -16.57 34.27 7.48
N LYS A 414 -17.77 34.41 6.91
CA LYS A 414 -18.91 33.57 7.29
C LYS A 414 -18.80 32.17 6.68
N LEU A 415 -19.12 31.14 7.47
CA LEU A 415 -19.24 29.76 6.97
C LEU A 415 -20.33 29.62 5.90
N THR A 416 -21.46 30.32 6.07
CA THR A 416 -22.63 30.28 5.18
C THR A 416 -23.20 31.68 4.90
N SER A 417 -24.11 31.76 3.94
CA SER A 417 -24.78 32.99 3.49
C SER A 417 -26.29 32.88 3.66
N ASP A 418 -26.91 33.98 4.11
CA ASP A 418 -28.37 34.14 4.19
C ASP A 418 -29.03 34.31 2.79
N LYS A 419 -28.21 34.50 1.75
CA LYS A 419 -28.59 34.57 0.33
C LYS A 419 -28.11 33.34 -0.43
N THR A 420 -28.90 32.88 -1.41
CA THR A 420 -28.52 31.85 -2.39
C THR A 420 -27.12 32.12 -2.96
N GLU A 421 -26.19 31.18 -2.82
CA GLU A 421 -24.80 31.30 -3.31
C GLU A 421 -24.23 29.98 -3.83
N ILE A 422 -23.08 30.04 -4.50
CA ILE A 422 -22.25 28.87 -4.84
C ILE A 422 -20.93 28.95 -4.08
N ILE A 423 -20.64 27.97 -3.22
CA ILE A 423 -19.31 27.78 -2.63
C ILE A 423 -18.56 26.73 -3.46
N VAL A 424 -17.37 27.08 -3.94
CA VAL A 424 -16.47 26.21 -4.71
C VAL A 424 -15.29 25.83 -3.81
N MET A 425 -15.23 24.57 -3.36
CA MET A 425 -14.06 24.08 -2.64
C MET A 425 -12.85 24.02 -3.59
N CYS A 426 -11.66 24.35 -3.09
CA CYS A 426 -10.41 24.25 -3.83
C CYS A 426 -9.34 23.59 -2.95
N GLY A 427 -8.59 22.64 -3.52
CA GLY A 427 -7.46 22.02 -2.82
C GLY A 427 -7.14 20.61 -3.31
N LEU A 428 -5.95 20.14 -2.95
CA LEU A 428 -5.39 18.86 -3.42
C LEU A 428 -6.26 17.64 -3.03
N PRO A 429 -6.14 16.50 -3.72
CA PRO A 429 -6.64 15.22 -3.21
C PRO A 429 -6.16 14.95 -1.77
N ALA A 430 -6.98 14.27 -0.96
CA ALA A 430 -6.74 14.05 0.48
C ALA A 430 -6.58 15.31 1.37
N SER A 431 -6.88 16.51 0.88
CA SER A 431 -6.80 17.76 1.66
C SER A 431 -7.86 17.95 2.74
N GLY A 432 -8.80 17.02 2.92
CA GLY A 432 -9.87 17.10 3.92
C GLY A 432 -11.17 17.79 3.47
N LYS A 433 -11.29 18.29 2.22
CA LYS A 433 -12.49 19.00 1.72
C LYS A 433 -13.81 18.30 2.06
N SER A 434 -13.95 17.03 1.67
CA SER A 434 -15.18 16.26 1.84
C SER A 434 -15.55 16.03 3.31
N TRP A 435 -14.56 15.91 4.19
CA TRP A 435 -14.78 15.89 5.63
C TRP A 435 -15.30 17.25 6.11
N PHE A 436 -14.62 18.35 5.73
CA PHE A 436 -15.03 19.71 6.10
C PHE A 436 -16.45 20.02 5.60
N VAL A 437 -16.76 19.72 4.34
CA VAL A 437 -18.07 19.95 3.73
C VAL A 437 -19.16 19.13 4.43
N LYS A 438 -18.94 17.83 4.65
CA LYS A 438 -19.93 16.95 5.31
C LYS A 438 -20.10 17.28 6.81
N LYS A 439 -19.06 17.79 7.49
CA LYS A 439 -19.08 18.20 8.91
C LYS A 439 -19.66 19.59 9.14
N HIS A 440 -19.39 20.56 8.26
CA HIS A 440 -19.63 22.00 8.50
C HIS A 440 -20.55 22.70 7.49
N ILE A 441 -20.75 22.18 6.26
CA ILE A 441 -21.58 22.86 5.25
C ILE A 441 -22.91 22.13 5.01
N VAL A 442 -22.89 20.80 4.85
CA VAL A 442 -24.07 19.97 4.64
C VAL A 442 -25.14 20.12 5.74
N PRO A 443 -24.81 20.29 7.05
CA PRO A 443 -25.82 20.55 8.08
C PRO A 443 -26.64 21.83 7.87
N HIS A 444 -26.14 22.79 7.08
CA HIS A 444 -26.85 24.03 6.71
C HIS A 444 -27.66 23.89 5.40
N GLN A 445 -27.96 22.66 4.96
CA GLN A 445 -28.88 22.35 3.85
C GLN A 445 -28.45 22.86 2.46
N TYR A 446 -27.15 23.15 2.26
CA TYR A 446 -26.59 23.41 0.93
C TYR A 446 -26.72 22.15 0.06
N GLU A 447 -27.09 22.30 -1.21
CA GLU A 447 -27.10 21.20 -2.17
C GLU A 447 -25.64 20.76 -2.42
N TYR A 448 -25.34 19.50 -2.13
CA TYR A 448 -23.98 18.96 -2.19
C TYR A 448 -23.69 18.36 -3.58
N VAL A 449 -22.65 18.88 -4.24
CA VAL A 449 -22.25 18.48 -5.59
C VAL A 449 -20.80 18.03 -5.57
N ASN A 450 -20.57 16.71 -5.66
CA ASN A 450 -19.25 16.10 -5.73
C ASN A 450 -19.16 15.21 -6.98
N ARG A 451 -18.10 15.37 -7.80
CA ARG A 451 -17.93 14.64 -9.06
C ARG A 451 -17.73 13.13 -8.87
N ASP A 452 -17.13 12.69 -7.77
CA ASP A 452 -16.90 11.28 -7.51
C ASP A 452 -18.24 10.53 -7.24
N GLU A 453 -19.29 11.27 -6.86
CA GLU A 453 -20.65 10.75 -6.67
C GLU A 453 -21.55 10.91 -7.94
N VAL A 454 -21.20 11.80 -8.89
CA VAL A 454 -22.03 12.11 -10.09
C VAL A 454 -21.32 11.93 -11.46
N GLY A 455 -20.09 11.42 -11.45
CA GLY A 455 -19.26 11.04 -12.60
C GLY A 455 -18.64 12.21 -13.39
N THR A 456 -19.46 13.01 -14.06
CA THR A 456 -18.99 14.02 -15.03
C THR A 456 -19.04 15.45 -14.47
N TRP A 457 -18.12 16.31 -14.94
CA TRP A 457 -18.14 17.71 -14.54
C TRP A 457 -19.36 18.44 -15.13
N GLN A 458 -19.84 18.01 -16.29
CA GLN A 458 -21.07 18.49 -16.92
C GLN A 458 -22.30 18.18 -16.04
N THR A 459 -22.34 16.99 -15.41
CA THR A 459 -23.35 16.65 -14.41
C THR A 459 -23.28 17.59 -13.22
N CYS A 460 -22.07 17.86 -12.69
CA CYS A 460 -21.88 18.78 -11.56
C CYS A 460 -22.42 20.19 -11.87
N VAL A 461 -22.05 20.75 -13.03
CA VAL A 461 -22.52 22.07 -13.48
C VAL A 461 -24.04 22.08 -13.63
N LYS A 462 -24.63 21.08 -14.31
CA LYS A 462 -26.08 20.97 -14.50
C LYS A 462 -26.85 20.86 -13.17
N MET A 463 -26.34 20.10 -12.20
CA MET A 463 -26.93 20.02 -10.85
C MET A 463 -26.82 21.36 -10.12
N THR A 464 -25.69 22.06 -10.23
CA THR A 464 -25.51 23.42 -9.68
C THR A 464 -26.56 24.38 -10.25
N GLU A 465 -26.77 24.39 -11.57
CA GLU A 465 -27.83 25.20 -12.21
C GLU A 465 -29.24 24.82 -11.72
N MET A 466 -29.52 23.53 -11.58
CA MET A 466 -30.83 23.01 -11.13
C MET A 466 -31.14 23.28 -9.65
N ALA A 467 -30.12 23.53 -8.82
CA ALA A 467 -30.27 23.91 -7.42
C ALA A 467 -30.43 25.43 -7.26
N ILE A 468 -29.57 26.22 -7.93
CA ILE A 468 -29.62 27.68 -7.90
C ILE A 468 -30.91 28.23 -8.51
N SER A 469 -31.42 27.63 -9.60
CA SER A 469 -32.74 27.96 -10.15
C SER A 469 -33.92 27.64 -9.23
N LYS A 470 -33.71 26.81 -8.20
CA LYS A 470 -34.66 26.54 -7.09
C LYS A 470 -34.32 27.33 -5.82
N GLN A 471 -33.49 28.38 -5.95
CA GLN A 471 -33.01 29.25 -4.88
C GLN A 471 -32.19 28.57 -3.76
N LYS A 472 -31.77 27.31 -3.94
CA LYS A 472 -30.87 26.62 -2.99
C LYS A 472 -29.42 27.02 -3.20
N SER A 473 -28.70 27.32 -2.12
CA SER A 473 -27.23 27.44 -2.15
C SER A 473 -26.58 26.09 -2.45
N VAL A 474 -25.41 26.10 -3.09
CA VAL A 474 -24.69 24.90 -3.56
C VAL A 474 -23.28 24.85 -2.97
N ILE A 475 -22.84 23.67 -2.57
CA ILE A 475 -21.44 23.39 -2.19
C ILE A 475 -20.83 22.40 -3.19
N VAL A 476 -19.82 22.87 -3.93
CA VAL A 476 -19.10 22.08 -4.94
C VAL A 476 -17.84 21.47 -4.31
N ASP A 477 -17.96 20.26 -3.79
CA ASP A 477 -16.84 19.48 -3.26
C ASP A 477 -16.10 18.76 -4.39
N ASN A 478 -15.25 19.51 -5.07
CA ASN A 478 -14.34 19.01 -6.10
C ASN A 478 -12.92 19.52 -5.82
N THR A 479 -11.92 19.01 -6.55
CA THR A 479 -10.52 19.44 -6.34
C THR A 479 -10.26 20.88 -6.84
N ASN A 480 -10.86 21.26 -7.98
CA ASN A 480 -10.89 22.61 -8.56
C ASN A 480 -9.55 23.37 -8.51
N ILE A 481 -8.47 22.63 -8.77
CA ILE A 481 -7.07 23.07 -8.60
C ILE A 481 -6.64 24.11 -9.64
N ASP A 482 -7.31 24.14 -10.79
CA ASP A 482 -7.05 25.03 -11.93
C ASP A 482 -8.21 26.00 -12.17
N THR A 483 -7.89 27.15 -12.79
CA THR A 483 -8.84 28.23 -13.12
C THR A 483 -9.96 27.75 -14.04
N GLU A 484 -9.68 26.89 -15.02
CA GLU A 484 -10.70 26.38 -15.95
C GLU A 484 -11.80 25.59 -15.22
N SER A 485 -11.42 24.73 -14.27
CA SER A 485 -12.37 23.97 -13.46
C SER A 485 -13.19 24.85 -12.51
N ARG A 486 -12.64 25.97 -12.04
CA ARG A 486 -13.36 26.95 -11.20
C ARG A 486 -14.33 27.80 -12.01
N GLN A 487 -13.87 28.33 -13.14
CA GLN A 487 -14.63 29.21 -14.05
C GLN A 487 -16.01 28.64 -14.41
N ARG A 488 -16.11 27.33 -14.66
CA ARG A 488 -17.36 26.61 -14.96
C ARG A 488 -18.49 26.85 -13.95
N TYR A 489 -18.16 27.08 -12.67
CA TYR A 489 -19.14 27.35 -11.60
C TYR A 489 -19.35 28.86 -11.38
N ILE A 490 -18.32 29.67 -11.62
CA ILE A 490 -18.42 31.14 -11.62
C ILE A 490 -19.34 31.62 -12.75
N GLU A 491 -19.34 30.96 -13.91
CA GLU A 491 -20.25 31.24 -15.02
C GLU A 491 -21.71 30.94 -14.68
N VAL A 492 -21.99 29.88 -13.91
CA VAL A 492 -23.33 29.63 -13.35
C VAL A 492 -23.72 30.74 -12.38
N ALA A 493 -22.81 31.16 -11.50
CA ALA A 493 -23.07 32.25 -10.56
C ALA A 493 -23.43 33.56 -11.27
N LYS A 494 -22.63 33.94 -12.28
CA LYS A 494 -22.86 35.11 -13.15
C LYS A 494 -24.18 35.01 -13.91
N LYS A 495 -24.52 33.84 -14.46
CA LYS A 495 -25.78 33.57 -15.19
C LYS A 495 -27.04 33.74 -14.32
N PHE A 496 -26.99 33.36 -13.05
CA PHE A 496 -28.12 33.47 -12.11
C PHE A 496 -28.03 34.69 -11.18
N ASN A 497 -27.03 35.56 -11.35
CA ASN A 497 -26.76 36.74 -10.52
C ASN A 497 -26.67 36.44 -9.00
N VAL A 498 -25.98 35.35 -8.65
CA VAL A 498 -25.72 34.94 -7.26
C VAL A 498 -24.23 35.06 -6.91
N PRO A 499 -23.85 35.25 -5.63
CA PRO A 499 -22.46 35.22 -5.20
C PRO A 499 -21.78 33.87 -5.47
N CYS A 500 -20.47 33.92 -5.75
CA CYS A 500 -19.63 32.74 -5.82
C CYS A 500 -18.42 32.91 -4.91
N ARG A 501 -18.22 32.01 -3.96
CA ARG A 501 -17.09 32.06 -3.02
C ARG A 501 -16.16 30.86 -3.21
N CYS A 502 -14.85 31.06 -3.07
CA CYS A 502 -13.89 29.96 -3.11
C CYS A 502 -13.41 29.61 -1.70
N PHE A 503 -13.54 28.34 -1.31
CA PHE A 503 -13.11 27.84 -0.01
C PHE A 503 -11.86 26.96 -0.21
N VAL A 504 -10.69 27.49 0.14
CA VAL A 504 -9.38 26.95 -0.21
C VAL A 504 -8.76 26.22 0.98
N MET A 505 -8.54 24.91 0.90
CA MET A 505 -7.96 24.16 2.02
C MET A 505 -6.54 24.62 2.34
N ASN A 506 -6.34 25.16 3.54
CA ASN A 506 -5.07 25.68 4.05
C ASN A 506 -4.18 24.55 4.57
N VAL A 507 -3.73 23.68 3.67
CA VAL A 507 -2.93 22.48 4.00
C VAL A 507 -1.74 22.33 3.06
N THR A 508 -0.61 21.85 3.58
CA THR A 508 0.58 21.57 2.77
C THR A 508 0.47 20.25 2.01
N VAL A 509 1.33 20.04 1.02
CA VAL A 509 1.43 18.74 0.32
C VAL A 509 1.73 17.63 1.33
N GLU A 510 2.65 17.89 2.24
CA GLU A 510 3.06 16.98 3.32
C GLU A 510 1.88 16.64 4.26
N HIS A 511 1.03 17.61 4.60
CA HIS A 511 -0.22 17.36 5.34
C HIS A 511 -1.22 16.52 4.54
N THR A 512 -1.38 16.76 3.23
CA THR A 512 -2.27 15.92 2.40
C THR A 512 -1.78 14.47 2.27
N LYS A 513 -0.46 14.24 2.23
CA LYS A 513 0.11 12.88 2.32
C LYS A 513 -0.15 12.24 3.67
N HIS A 514 -0.03 13.00 4.76
CA HIS A 514 -0.35 12.52 6.11
C HIS A 514 -1.82 12.08 6.19
N ASN A 515 -2.77 12.94 5.80
CA ASN A 515 -4.21 12.62 5.78
C ASN A 515 -4.52 11.36 4.95
N ASN A 516 -3.82 11.20 3.83
CA ASN A 516 -3.98 10.04 2.95
C ASN A 516 -3.53 8.73 3.60
N LEU A 517 -2.32 8.70 4.17
CA LEU A 517 -1.80 7.53 4.88
C LEU A 517 -2.62 7.23 6.14
N PHE A 518 -3.05 8.26 6.86
CA PHE A 518 -3.92 8.13 8.02
C PHE A 518 -5.23 7.41 7.68
N ARG A 519 -5.98 7.90 6.67
CA ARG A 519 -7.24 7.26 6.23
C ARG A 519 -7.05 5.81 5.78
N HIS A 520 -5.95 5.50 5.10
CA HIS A 520 -5.59 4.13 4.73
C HIS A 520 -5.32 3.24 5.96
N MET A 521 -4.67 3.76 7.01
CA MET A 521 -4.38 2.98 8.23
C MET A 521 -5.61 2.72 9.12
N ILE A 522 -6.58 3.64 9.16
CA ILE A 522 -7.79 3.49 9.99
C ILE A 522 -8.99 2.87 9.24
N GLY A 523 -8.92 2.76 7.92
CA GLY A 523 -9.94 2.07 7.11
C GLY A 523 -11.33 2.73 7.11
N THR A 524 -11.44 4.01 7.46
CA THR A 524 -12.73 4.72 7.64
C THR A 524 -13.59 4.80 6.37
N ASP A 525 -12.98 4.65 5.20
CA ASP A 525 -13.62 4.94 3.93
C ASP A 525 -13.55 3.73 2.98
N LYS A 526 -14.63 2.94 2.92
CA LYS A 526 -14.86 1.98 1.81
C LYS A 526 -14.83 2.65 0.43
N ALA A 527 -14.97 3.98 0.38
CA ALA A 527 -14.99 4.80 -0.83
C ALA A 527 -13.67 5.54 -1.12
N HIS A 528 -12.66 5.47 -0.25
CA HIS A 528 -11.34 6.05 -0.56
C HIS A 528 -10.58 5.11 -1.49
N LYS A 529 -10.88 5.20 -2.80
CA LYS A 529 -9.97 4.74 -3.86
C LYS A 529 -8.57 5.24 -3.48
N ASP A 530 -7.59 4.35 -3.30
CA ASP A 530 -6.26 4.71 -2.80
C ASP A 530 -5.67 5.88 -3.60
N VAL A 531 -5.69 7.08 -3.01
CA VAL A 531 -5.16 8.28 -3.65
C VAL A 531 -3.64 8.17 -3.61
N ASN A 532 -3.11 7.49 -4.61
CA ASN A 532 -1.68 7.27 -4.80
C ASN A 532 -0.95 8.63 -4.72
N GLU A 533 0.20 8.66 -4.05
CA GLU A 533 1.01 9.87 -3.86
C GLU A 533 1.29 10.60 -5.19
N ILE A 534 1.41 9.85 -6.29
CA ILE A 534 1.55 10.38 -7.66
C ILE A 534 0.38 11.29 -8.06
N VAL A 535 -0.85 10.99 -7.63
CA VAL A 535 -2.05 11.80 -7.88
C VAL A 535 -2.01 13.11 -7.09
N ILE A 536 -1.58 13.08 -5.83
CA ILE A 536 -1.38 14.28 -5.00
C ILE A 536 -0.30 15.18 -5.61
N LEU A 537 0.86 14.61 -5.95
CA LEU A 537 1.98 15.34 -6.56
C LEU A 537 1.63 15.87 -7.96
N GLY A 538 0.88 15.11 -8.75
CA GLY A 538 0.39 15.51 -10.06
C GLY A 538 -0.65 16.63 -10.00
N ALA A 539 -1.54 16.60 -9.00
CA ALA A 539 -2.47 17.70 -8.72
C ALA A 539 -1.72 18.95 -8.26
N ASN A 540 -0.74 18.82 -7.36
CA ASN A 540 0.05 19.95 -6.88
C ASN A 540 0.83 20.66 -8.01
N LYS A 541 1.34 19.92 -9.00
CA LYS A 541 1.97 20.50 -10.20
C LYS A 541 1.01 21.29 -11.11
N ARG A 542 -0.29 21.09 -10.99
CA ARG A 542 -1.34 21.81 -11.74
C ARG A 542 -2.10 22.83 -10.88
N TYR A 543 -1.74 22.99 -9.60
CA TYR A 543 -2.44 23.86 -8.69
C TYR A 543 -2.13 25.33 -8.99
N ILE A 544 -3.16 26.07 -9.40
CA ILE A 544 -3.14 27.52 -9.58
C ILE A 544 -3.97 28.11 -8.43
N LYS A 545 -3.32 28.85 -7.53
CA LYS A 545 -3.98 29.51 -6.40
C LYS A 545 -5.14 30.39 -6.91
N PRO A 546 -6.35 30.29 -6.36
CA PRO A 546 -7.47 31.15 -6.74
C PRO A 546 -7.17 32.65 -6.58
N SER A 547 -7.64 33.48 -7.54
CA SER A 547 -7.61 34.94 -7.44
C SER A 547 -9.01 35.55 -7.60
N MET A 548 -9.18 36.78 -7.11
CA MET A 548 -10.46 37.52 -7.21
C MET A 548 -10.82 37.81 -8.68
N ASP A 549 -9.83 37.91 -9.56
CA ASP A 549 -9.97 38.24 -10.98
C ASP A 549 -10.75 37.17 -11.78
N GLU A 550 -10.83 35.94 -11.27
CA GLU A 550 -11.71 34.89 -11.80
C GLU A 550 -13.21 35.30 -11.69
N GLY A 551 -13.53 36.18 -10.74
CA GLY A 551 -14.89 36.65 -10.45
C GLY A 551 -15.52 36.00 -9.21
N PHE A 552 -14.72 35.59 -8.24
CA PHE A 552 -15.20 35.24 -6.91
C PHE A 552 -15.57 36.51 -6.12
N SER A 553 -16.63 36.44 -5.31
CA SER A 553 -17.02 37.51 -4.37
C SER A 553 -16.26 37.46 -3.05
N GLU A 554 -15.71 36.32 -2.68
CA GLU A 554 -14.82 36.13 -1.52
C GLU A 554 -13.94 34.89 -1.76
N ILE A 555 -12.70 34.91 -1.25
CA ILE A 555 -11.83 33.74 -1.17
C ILE A 555 -11.46 33.53 0.29
N VAL A 556 -11.88 32.39 0.85
CA VAL A 556 -11.71 32.03 2.26
C VAL A 556 -10.74 30.86 2.34
N MET A 557 -9.74 30.95 3.21
CA MET A 557 -8.86 29.83 3.52
C MET A 557 -9.52 28.97 4.62
N VAL A 558 -9.57 27.66 4.41
CA VAL A 558 -10.20 26.69 5.33
C VAL A 558 -9.13 25.92 6.08
N ASN A 559 -9.07 26.09 7.40
CA ASN A 559 -8.14 25.39 8.26
C ASN A 559 -8.64 23.98 8.62
N MET A 560 -7.72 23.04 8.80
CA MET A 560 -8.06 21.69 9.26
C MET A 560 -8.07 21.60 10.79
N GLN A 561 -9.26 21.51 11.37
CA GLN A 561 -9.51 21.25 12.80
C GLN A 561 -10.20 19.88 12.97
N PRO A 562 -9.52 18.75 12.74
CA PRO A 562 -10.15 17.44 12.68
C PRO A 562 -10.65 16.97 14.05
N THR A 563 -11.88 16.43 14.05
CA THR A 563 -12.55 15.87 15.23
C THR A 563 -12.68 14.35 15.13
N PHE A 564 -12.42 13.62 16.21
CA PHE A 564 -12.49 12.16 16.26
C PHE A 564 -13.31 11.70 17.47
N ASP A 565 -14.04 10.60 17.31
CA ASP A 565 -14.85 10.00 18.38
C ASP A 565 -14.07 8.93 19.19
N ASP A 566 -12.93 8.47 18.67
CA ASP A 566 -12.00 7.53 19.32
C ASP A 566 -10.65 8.23 19.60
N ALA A 567 -10.26 8.28 20.88
CA ALA A 567 -9.00 8.87 21.34
C ALA A 567 -7.74 8.17 20.80
N ASN A 568 -7.82 6.87 20.45
CA ASN A 568 -6.70 6.15 19.82
C ASN A 568 -6.50 6.61 18.37
N VAL A 569 -7.60 6.88 17.66
CA VAL A 569 -7.61 7.43 16.30
C VAL A 569 -7.13 8.88 16.31
N GLU A 570 -7.55 9.68 17.30
CA GLU A 570 -6.97 11.02 17.52
C GLU A 570 -5.46 10.94 17.79
N GLN A 571 -5.03 10.08 18.70
CA GLN A 571 -3.61 9.94 19.05
C GLN A 571 -2.76 9.55 17.85
N LEU A 572 -3.25 8.64 16.99
CA LEU A 572 -2.60 8.25 15.73
C LEU A 572 -2.50 9.41 14.74
N TYR A 573 -3.52 10.29 14.66
CA TYR A 573 -3.47 11.47 13.81
C TYR A 573 -2.37 12.46 14.27
N TYR A 574 -2.22 12.65 15.58
CA TYR A 574 -1.17 13.52 16.13
C TYR A 574 0.22 12.85 16.24
N GLN A 575 0.43 11.68 15.61
CA GLN A 575 1.74 11.06 15.43
C GLN A 575 2.38 11.41 14.08
N TYR A 576 3.71 11.46 14.06
CA TYR A 576 4.46 11.39 12.81
C TYR A 576 4.31 9.98 12.21
N ILE A 577 3.54 9.87 11.12
CA ILE A 577 3.31 8.61 10.40
C ILE A 577 4.06 8.55 9.05
N LEU A 578 4.71 9.65 8.65
CA LEU A 578 5.59 9.76 7.48
C LEU A 578 7.04 9.94 7.93
N ASP A 579 7.99 9.38 7.18
CA ASP A 579 9.42 9.44 7.50
C ASP A 579 10.19 10.62 6.86
N LYS A 580 9.49 11.47 6.07
CA LYS A 580 9.98 12.61 5.26
C LYS A 580 8.89 13.65 5.05
#